data_AF-A0A3L7NZA0-F1
#
_entry.id   AF-A0A3L7NZA0-F1
#
_cell.length_a   1.000
_cell.length_b   1.000
_cell.length_c   1.000
_cell.angle_alpha   90.00
_cell.angle_beta   90.00
_cell.angle_gamma   90.00
#
_symmetry.space_group_name_H-M   'P 1'
#
loop_
_entity.id
_entity.type
_entity.pdbx_description
1 polymer ?
#
loop_
_entity_poly.entity_id
_entity_poly.type
_entity_poly.pdbx_seq_one_letter_code
_entity_poly.pdbx_strand_id
1 'polypeptide(L)'
;MNLSRYAGRGDLGAIGGANIRPYSLNTLNRNGDAVRGNFYNGGYYGGAGWYNNHFRPWWPGGFVGGAGLGFMAGAAWGTTSNYVGVNAVPIPYNYGTTVVYQDDTVYVQGEPVGTSQEYAQQATDLAAQGEKAPIAKDEQWQSLGVYALTRSDEKNPSNFINLALNKDGVVRGTYYNAVTDSNLKVSGQLDKKTQRVAWTVDGKKNPVYEAGLNNLTQDQTTILVHQNGGKVEQMMLVRVNDPESGSGSGNQADNATPGK
;
A
#
# COMPACT_ATOMS: atom_id res chain seq x y z
N MET A 1 -17.35 17.13 32.27
CA MET A 1 -18.08 15.93 31.82
C MET A 1 -17.05 14.96 31.25
N ASN A 2 -16.90 13.80 31.89
CA ASN A 2 -15.83 12.83 31.64
C ASN A 2 -16.12 11.96 30.41
N LEU A 3 -15.21 11.94 29.44
CA LEU A 3 -15.16 11.01 28.31
C LEU A 3 -14.45 9.72 28.72
N SER A 4 -15.12 8.89 29.51
CA SER A 4 -14.66 7.53 29.81
C SER A 4 -15.84 6.58 29.76
N ARG A 5 -15.77 5.65 28.81
CA ARG A 5 -16.53 4.40 28.60
C ARG A 5 -17.11 4.30 27.18
N TYR A 6 -16.25 3.93 26.25
CA TYR A 6 -16.64 3.07 25.12
C TYR A 6 -15.63 1.93 25.02
N ALA A 7 -15.61 1.11 26.07
CA ALA A 7 -15.06 -0.25 26.02
C ALA A 7 -16.25 -1.20 26.13
N GLY A 8 -17.08 -1.21 25.08
CA GLY A 8 -18.17 -2.15 24.89
C GLY A 8 -17.65 -3.33 24.07
N ARG A 9 -17.20 -4.37 24.78
CA ARG A 9 -17.01 -5.71 24.21
C ARG A 9 -18.41 -6.26 23.90
N GLY A 10 -18.87 -6.07 22.67
CA GLY A 10 -20.09 -6.67 22.14
C GLY A 10 -19.72 -7.57 20.97
N ASP A 11 -19.94 -8.87 21.14
CA ASP A 11 -20.10 -9.79 20.01
C ASP A 11 -21.25 -9.27 19.15
N LEU A 12 -20.92 -8.58 18.05
CA LEU A 12 -21.90 -8.20 17.04
C LEU A 12 -21.91 -9.29 15.98
N GLY A 13 -23.08 -9.90 15.85
CA GLY A 13 -23.36 -11.07 15.04
C GLY A 13 -22.91 -10.92 13.58
N ALA A 14 -22.32 -12.00 13.09
CA ALA A 14 -21.90 -12.16 11.72
C ALA A 14 -23.11 -12.12 10.77
N ILE A 15 -23.26 -11.02 10.05
CA ILE A 15 -23.83 -10.99 8.70
C ILE A 15 -22.83 -10.19 7.86
N GLY A 16 -22.05 -10.88 7.00
CA GLY A 16 -21.15 -10.23 6.04
C GLY A 16 -19.64 -10.40 6.22
N GLY A 17 -19.13 -11.40 6.96
CA GLY A 17 -17.80 -12.02 6.73
C GLY A 17 -16.54 -11.15 6.56
N ALA A 18 -16.51 -9.89 7.00
CA ALA A 18 -15.37 -9.00 6.88
C ALA A 18 -14.58 -9.01 8.20
N ASN A 19 -13.54 -9.84 8.31
CA ASN A 19 -12.61 -9.84 9.47
C ASN A 19 -11.67 -8.62 9.45
N ILE A 20 -12.23 -7.42 9.23
CA ILE A 20 -11.50 -6.16 9.26
C ILE A 20 -11.26 -5.80 10.72
N ARG A 21 -10.00 -5.66 11.10
CA ARG A 21 -9.61 -5.48 12.50
C ARG A 21 -8.53 -4.42 12.64
N PRO A 22 -8.56 -3.65 13.73
CA PRO A 22 -7.52 -2.69 14.01
C PRO A 22 -6.18 -3.42 14.20
N TYR A 23 -5.14 -2.91 13.56
CA TYR A 23 -3.77 -3.31 13.85
C TYR A 23 -3.16 -2.35 14.86
N SER A 24 -2.63 -2.89 15.96
CA SER A 24 -1.75 -2.10 16.80
C SER A 24 -0.48 -1.76 16.01
N LEU A 25 0.03 -0.54 16.18
CA LEU A 25 1.27 -0.10 15.53
C LEU A 25 2.43 -1.05 15.83
N ASN A 26 2.52 -1.55 17.07
CA ASN A 26 3.53 -2.52 17.47
C ASN A 26 3.44 -3.84 16.70
N THR A 27 2.22 -4.35 16.45
CA THR A 27 2.03 -5.57 15.65
C THR A 27 2.35 -5.33 14.20
N LEU A 28 1.93 -4.18 13.65
CA LEU A 28 2.22 -3.80 12.27
C LEU A 28 3.73 -3.68 12.03
N ASN A 29 4.45 -3.01 12.94
CA ASN A 29 5.91 -2.86 12.87
C ASN A 29 6.62 -4.22 12.97
N ARG A 30 6.28 -5.04 13.98
CA ARG A 30 6.87 -6.39 14.13
C ARG A 30 6.66 -7.25 12.89
N ASN A 31 5.46 -7.20 12.31
CA ASN A 31 5.14 -7.94 11.10
C ASN A 31 5.92 -7.40 9.89
N GLY A 32 6.01 -6.08 9.75
CA GLY A 32 6.80 -5.43 8.72
C GLY A 32 8.27 -5.81 8.78
N ASP A 33 8.87 -5.76 9.97
CA ASP A 33 10.28 -6.10 10.18
C ASP A 33 10.55 -7.58 9.88
N ALA A 34 9.66 -8.48 10.29
CA ALA A 34 9.79 -9.90 9.97
C ALA A 34 9.70 -10.16 8.46
N VAL A 35 8.74 -9.54 7.77
CA VAL A 35 8.60 -9.65 6.30
C VAL A 35 9.83 -9.09 5.59
N ARG A 36 10.34 -7.93 6.02
CA ARG A 36 11.54 -7.31 5.44
C ARG A 36 12.79 -8.15 5.70
N GLY A 37 12.94 -8.72 6.89
CA GLY A 37 14.01 -9.66 7.21
C GLY A 37 13.98 -10.91 6.33
N ASN A 38 12.79 -11.50 6.11
CA ASN A 38 12.64 -12.68 5.25
C ASN A 38 12.76 -12.36 3.76
N PHE A 39 12.42 -11.15 3.33
CA PHE A 39 12.71 -10.65 2.00
C PHE A 39 14.23 -10.69 1.71
N TYR A 40 15.04 -10.19 2.64
CA TYR A 40 16.49 -10.28 2.53
C TYR A 40 16.99 -11.73 2.65
N ASN A 41 16.53 -12.51 3.64
CA ASN A 41 16.97 -13.90 3.76
C ASN A 41 16.62 -14.77 2.53
N GLY A 42 15.54 -14.44 1.84
CA GLY A 42 15.10 -15.10 0.60
C GLY A 42 15.90 -14.73 -0.65
N GLY A 43 16.86 -13.81 -0.57
CA GLY A 43 17.65 -13.38 -1.72
C GLY A 43 16.85 -12.56 -2.74
N TYR A 44 15.69 -12.00 -2.35
CA TYR A 44 14.86 -11.18 -3.21
C TYR A 44 15.39 -9.74 -3.36
N TYR A 45 16.70 -9.55 -3.25
CA TYR A 45 17.39 -8.25 -3.29
C TYR A 45 18.70 -8.41 -4.08
N GLY A 46 19.21 -7.34 -4.69
CA GLY A 46 20.36 -7.45 -5.60
C GLY A 46 20.69 -6.16 -6.35
N GLY A 47 20.50 -5.02 -5.72
CA GLY A 47 20.71 -3.69 -6.27
C GLY A 47 19.69 -3.30 -7.34
N ALA A 48 19.99 -2.21 -8.04
CA ALA A 48 19.19 -1.73 -9.17
C ALA A 48 18.91 -2.81 -10.23
N GLY A 49 19.78 -3.83 -10.36
CA GLY A 49 19.60 -4.95 -11.29
C GLY A 49 18.40 -5.83 -10.98
N TRP A 50 18.16 -6.19 -9.71
CA TRP A 50 17.01 -7.00 -9.34
C TRP A 50 15.70 -6.26 -9.63
N TYR A 51 15.59 -5.00 -9.21
CA TYR A 51 14.39 -4.20 -9.46
C TYR A 51 14.12 -3.98 -10.95
N ASN A 52 15.17 -3.69 -11.72
CA ASN A 52 15.05 -3.51 -13.17
C ASN A 52 14.67 -4.79 -13.90
N ASN A 53 15.00 -5.97 -13.38
CA ASN A 53 14.64 -7.24 -14.00
C ASN A 53 13.19 -7.66 -13.70
N HIS A 54 12.68 -7.39 -12.49
CA HIS A 54 11.38 -7.91 -12.05
C HIS A 54 10.23 -6.89 -12.10
N PHE A 55 10.54 -5.58 -12.13
CA PHE A 55 9.53 -4.50 -12.16
C PHE A 55 9.65 -3.62 -13.40
N ARG A 56 10.00 -4.23 -14.54
CA ARG A 56 9.99 -3.53 -15.83
C ARG A 56 8.61 -2.89 -16.05
N PRO A 57 8.54 -1.58 -16.36
CA PRO A 57 7.27 -0.91 -16.57
C PRO A 57 6.48 -1.50 -17.76
N TRP A 58 5.18 -1.67 -17.55
CA TRP A 58 4.19 -2.03 -18.59
C TRP A 58 3.60 -0.82 -19.31
N TRP A 59 4.14 0.37 -19.05
CA TRP A 59 3.59 1.65 -19.50
C TRP A 59 4.71 2.55 -20.03
N PRO A 60 4.39 3.54 -20.89
CA PRO A 60 5.39 4.45 -21.42
C PRO A 60 5.76 5.54 -20.41
N GLY A 61 6.81 6.29 -20.73
CA GLY A 61 7.31 7.37 -19.89
C GLY A 61 8.46 6.96 -18.97
N GLY A 62 8.83 7.88 -18.08
CA GLY A 62 9.98 7.71 -17.18
C GLY A 62 9.63 8.03 -15.74
N PHE A 63 10.43 7.52 -14.82
CA PHE A 63 10.33 7.91 -13.42
C PHE A 63 10.94 9.29 -13.20
N VAL A 64 10.28 10.11 -12.39
CA VAL A 64 10.86 11.34 -11.86
C VAL A 64 12.14 10.99 -11.10
N GLY A 65 13.27 11.57 -11.51
CA GLY A 65 14.59 11.26 -10.93
C GLY A 65 15.23 9.95 -11.41
N GLY A 66 14.62 9.23 -12.36
CA GLY A 66 15.14 8.00 -12.94
C GLY A 66 14.71 6.71 -12.22
N ALA A 67 14.62 5.61 -12.97
CA ALA A 67 14.02 4.35 -12.50
C ALA A 67 14.75 3.72 -11.29
N GLY A 68 16.08 3.83 -11.23
CA GLY A 68 16.88 3.27 -10.14
C GLY A 68 16.59 3.95 -8.79
N LEU A 69 16.47 5.28 -8.76
CA LEU A 69 16.10 6.01 -7.53
C LEU A 69 14.62 5.82 -7.19
N GLY A 70 13.75 5.77 -8.21
CA GLY A 70 12.31 5.61 -8.02
C GLY A 70 11.93 4.32 -7.30
N PHE A 71 12.53 3.18 -7.64
CA PHE A 71 12.22 1.92 -6.97
C PHE A 71 12.90 1.75 -5.60
N MET A 72 13.98 2.49 -5.35
CA MET A 72 14.79 2.35 -4.14
C MET A 72 14.46 3.35 -3.04
N ALA A 73 13.84 4.47 -3.38
CA ALA A 73 13.43 5.47 -2.42
C ALA A 73 11.96 5.29 -2.02
N GLY A 74 11.69 5.38 -0.72
CA GLY A 74 10.32 5.55 -0.23
C GLY A 74 9.74 6.90 -0.64
N ALA A 75 8.45 6.94 -0.91
CA ALA A 75 7.76 8.18 -1.20
C ALA A 75 7.28 8.83 0.11
N ALA A 76 7.74 10.05 0.42
CA ALA A 76 7.23 10.81 1.55
C ALA A 76 5.88 11.46 1.21
N TRP A 77 5.01 11.65 2.21
CA TRP A 77 3.71 12.30 2.03
C TRP A 77 3.82 13.64 1.31
N GLY A 78 4.63 14.57 1.82
CA GLY A 78 4.74 15.92 1.26
C GLY A 78 5.18 15.92 -0.21
N THR A 79 6.14 15.07 -0.59
CA THR A 79 6.56 14.93 -1.99
C THR A 79 5.43 14.36 -2.84
N THR A 80 4.76 13.31 -2.37
CA THR A 80 3.72 12.61 -3.11
C THR A 80 2.48 13.48 -3.30
N SER A 81 1.98 14.09 -2.22
CA SER A 81 0.78 14.92 -2.23
C SER A 81 0.98 16.16 -3.11
N ASN A 82 2.15 16.80 -3.03
CA ASN A 82 2.48 17.93 -3.90
C ASN A 82 2.55 17.52 -5.38
N TYR A 83 3.14 16.36 -5.68
CA TYR A 83 3.26 15.87 -7.05
C TYR A 83 1.89 15.64 -7.72
N VAL A 84 0.92 15.08 -6.98
CA VAL A 84 -0.43 14.83 -7.49
C VAL A 84 -1.41 15.99 -7.24
N GLY A 85 -0.96 17.09 -6.64
CA GLY A 85 -1.78 18.27 -6.37
C GLY A 85 -2.85 18.07 -5.28
N VAL A 86 -2.61 17.19 -4.31
CA VAL A 86 -3.45 17.03 -3.12
C VAL A 86 -3.01 18.04 -2.06
N ASN A 87 -3.77 19.13 -1.95
CA ASN A 87 -3.56 20.22 -0.99
C ASN A 87 -4.45 20.06 0.25
N ALA A 88 -4.44 18.88 0.86
CA ALA A 88 -5.22 18.55 2.04
C ALA A 88 -4.35 17.79 3.05
N VAL A 89 -4.75 17.80 4.32
CA VAL A 89 -4.12 16.93 5.33
C VAL A 89 -4.35 15.45 4.98
N PRO A 90 -3.44 14.54 5.34
CA PRO A 90 -3.62 13.11 5.13
C PRO A 90 -4.94 12.60 5.73
N ILE A 91 -5.71 11.85 4.94
CA ILE A 91 -6.86 11.09 5.44
C ILE A 91 -6.34 9.73 5.94
N PRO A 92 -6.45 9.41 7.24
CA PRO A 92 -6.03 8.12 7.76
C PRO A 92 -7.00 7.02 7.34
N TYR A 93 -6.54 6.06 6.53
CA TYR A 93 -7.25 4.80 6.27
C TYR A 93 -6.67 3.69 7.15
N ASN A 94 -7.10 3.66 8.41
CA ASN A 94 -6.80 2.63 9.39
C ASN A 94 -7.99 1.67 9.48
N TYR A 95 -7.89 0.53 8.80
CA TYR A 95 -8.96 -0.46 8.74
C TYR A 95 -9.20 -1.09 10.12
N GLY A 96 -10.45 -1.06 10.56
CA GLY A 96 -10.90 -1.42 11.91
C GLY A 96 -10.90 -0.28 12.92
N THR A 97 -10.47 0.94 12.52
CA THR A 97 -10.52 2.14 13.37
C THR A 97 -11.20 3.32 12.67
N THR A 98 -10.60 3.83 11.60
CA THR A 98 -11.17 4.95 10.82
C THR A 98 -11.98 4.46 9.63
N VAL A 99 -11.80 3.20 9.23
CA VAL A 99 -12.69 2.50 8.31
C VAL A 99 -13.28 1.31 9.04
N VAL A 100 -14.59 1.31 9.27
CA VAL A 100 -15.28 0.30 10.07
C VAL A 100 -16.43 -0.29 9.26
N TYR A 101 -16.53 -1.62 9.26
CA TYR A 101 -17.67 -2.36 8.72
C TYR A 101 -18.55 -2.72 9.91
N GLN A 102 -19.76 -2.18 9.95
CA GLN A 102 -20.72 -2.43 11.01
C GLN A 102 -22.08 -2.75 10.39
N ASP A 103 -22.61 -3.91 10.73
CA ASP A 103 -23.75 -4.52 10.04
C ASP A 103 -23.46 -4.58 8.54
N ASP A 104 -24.32 -4.00 7.69
CA ASP A 104 -24.06 -3.89 6.25
C ASP A 104 -23.46 -2.52 5.86
N THR A 105 -23.24 -1.59 6.79
CA THR A 105 -22.76 -0.23 6.47
C THR A 105 -21.25 -0.10 6.68
N VAL A 106 -20.58 0.56 5.73
CA VAL A 106 -19.18 0.98 5.86
C VAL A 106 -19.15 2.43 6.33
N TYR A 107 -18.33 2.69 7.33
CA TYR A 107 -18.07 4.02 7.87
C TYR A 107 -16.63 4.42 7.58
N VAL A 108 -16.43 5.63 7.08
CA VAL A 108 -15.11 6.25 6.90
C VAL A 108 -15.08 7.52 7.74
N GLN A 109 -14.15 7.58 8.69
CA GLN A 109 -14.04 8.66 9.69
C GLN A 109 -15.34 8.90 10.49
N GLY A 110 -16.14 7.86 10.69
CA GLY A 110 -17.42 7.92 11.40
C GLY A 110 -18.61 8.28 10.53
N GLU A 111 -18.39 8.66 9.27
CA GLU A 111 -19.47 8.97 8.32
C GLU A 111 -19.83 7.72 7.50
N PRO A 112 -21.14 7.41 7.32
CA PRO A 112 -21.56 6.28 6.49
C PRO A 112 -21.27 6.58 5.01
N VAL A 113 -20.63 5.63 4.32
CA VAL A 113 -20.25 5.77 2.90
C VAL A 113 -20.94 4.77 1.97
N GLY A 114 -21.90 4.00 2.50
CA GLY A 114 -22.70 3.02 1.78
C GLY A 114 -22.57 1.61 2.36
N THR A 115 -23.16 0.65 1.67
CA THR A 115 -23.07 -0.76 2.05
C THR A 115 -21.67 -1.34 1.78
N SER A 116 -21.39 -2.52 2.35
CA SER A 116 -20.17 -3.29 2.04
C SER A 116 -19.97 -3.50 0.53
N GLN A 117 -21.05 -3.82 -0.18
CA GLN A 117 -21.06 -4.01 -1.63
C GLN A 117 -20.87 -2.70 -2.40
N GLU A 118 -21.55 -1.63 -1.99
CA GLU A 118 -21.39 -0.31 -2.61
C GLU A 118 -19.97 0.22 -2.46
N TYR A 119 -19.36 0.04 -1.28
CA TYR A 119 -17.99 0.48 -1.03
C TYR A 119 -16.97 -0.30 -1.88
N ALA A 120 -17.16 -1.60 -2.05
CA ALA A 120 -16.36 -2.43 -2.97
C ALA A 120 -16.58 -2.04 -4.45
N GLN A 121 -17.80 -1.67 -4.83
CA GLN A 121 -18.11 -1.20 -6.17
C GLN A 121 -17.42 0.15 -6.45
N GLN A 122 -17.42 1.08 -5.50
CA GLN A 122 -16.69 2.35 -5.62
C GLN A 122 -15.20 2.12 -5.89
N ALA A 123 -14.57 1.16 -5.18
CA ALA A 123 -13.17 0.79 -5.41
C ALA A 123 -12.96 0.22 -6.83
N THR A 124 -13.88 -0.63 -7.28
CA THR A 124 -13.87 -1.21 -8.63
C THR A 124 -13.96 -0.14 -9.71
N ASP A 125 -14.88 0.79 -9.55
CA ASP A 125 -15.10 1.88 -10.51
C ASP A 125 -13.90 2.83 -10.53
N LEU A 126 -13.30 3.11 -9.36
CA LEU A 126 -12.08 3.90 -9.26
C LEU A 126 -10.91 3.22 -10.00
N ALA A 127 -10.64 1.93 -9.73
CA ALA A 127 -9.58 1.21 -10.43
C ALA A 127 -9.80 1.16 -11.95
N ALA A 128 -11.05 1.00 -12.39
CA ALA A 128 -11.43 0.97 -13.80
C ALA A 128 -11.23 2.31 -14.52
N GLN A 129 -11.32 3.46 -13.83
CA GLN A 129 -10.95 4.76 -14.40
C GLN A 129 -9.48 4.77 -14.80
N GLY A 130 -8.62 4.24 -13.93
CA GLY A 130 -7.19 4.14 -14.15
C GLY A 130 -6.78 3.26 -15.33
N GLU A 131 -7.42 2.11 -15.49
CA GLU A 131 -7.18 1.19 -16.62
C GLU A 131 -7.49 1.88 -17.96
N LYS A 132 -8.55 2.70 -18.02
CA LYS A 132 -9.00 3.40 -19.23
C LYS A 132 -8.27 4.72 -19.47
N ALA A 133 -7.51 5.22 -18.50
CA ALA A 133 -6.89 6.54 -18.59
C ALA A 133 -5.84 6.57 -19.72
N PRO A 134 -5.90 7.55 -20.63
CA PRO A 134 -4.90 7.72 -21.67
C PRO A 134 -3.55 8.12 -21.05
N ILE A 135 -2.46 7.56 -21.57
CA ILE A 135 -1.11 7.83 -21.08
C ILE A 135 -0.26 8.43 -22.22
N ALA A 136 0.35 9.58 -21.96
CA ALA A 136 1.31 10.20 -22.87
C ALA A 136 2.60 9.38 -22.99
N LYS A 137 3.29 9.43 -24.15
CA LYS A 137 4.51 8.63 -24.36
C LYS A 137 5.67 9.06 -23.46
N ASP A 138 5.72 10.34 -23.13
CA ASP A 138 6.74 11.02 -22.33
C ASP A 138 6.28 11.29 -20.88
N GLU A 139 5.20 10.61 -20.45
CA GLU A 139 4.63 10.73 -19.12
C GLU A 139 5.68 10.58 -18.01
N GLN A 140 5.51 11.33 -16.94
CA GLN A 140 6.37 11.27 -15.77
C GLN A 140 5.65 10.54 -14.64
N TRP A 141 6.39 9.67 -13.95
CA TRP A 141 5.86 8.83 -12.89
C TRP A 141 6.59 9.07 -11.58
N GLN A 142 5.86 9.46 -10.55
CA GLN A 142 6.34 9.43 -9.18
C GLN A 142 6.18 8.01 -8.64
N SER A 143 7.30 7.35 -8.35
CA SER A 143 7.27 6.06 -7.70
C SER A 143 6.73 6.20 -6.27
N LEU A 144 5.88 5.25 -5.87
CA LEU A 144 5.51 5.00 -4.49
C LEU A 144 6.41 3.96 -3.84
N GLY A 145 7.21 3.23 -4.62
CA GLY A 145 8.16 2.21 -4.21
C GLY A 145 7.69 0.78 -4.47
N VAL A 146 8.45 -0.18 -3.95
CA VAL A 146 8.16 -1.61 -4.04
C VAL A 146 7.76 -2.16 -2.68
N TYR A 147 6.73 -3.00 -2.68
CA TYR A 147 6.15 -3.58 -1.49
C TYR A 147 6.07 -5.10 -1.62
N ALA A 148 6.41 -5.81 -0.55
CA ALA A 148 5.92 -7.16 -0.32
C ALA A 148 4.43 -7.11 0.03
N LEU A 149 3.61 -7.89 -0.67
CA LEU A 149 2.20 -8.09 -0.38
C LEU A 149 2.02 -9.40 0.37
N THR A 150 1.48 -9.32 1.59
CA THR A 150 1.36 -10.46 2.51
C THR A 150 -0.01 -10.53 3.15
N ARG A 151 -0.45 -11.75 3.46
CA ARG A 151 -1.53 -11.92 4.44
C ARG A 151 -1.03 -11.57 5.84
N SER A 152 -1.99 -11.28 6.71
CA SER A 152 -1.78 -10.81 8.09
C SER A 152 -0.75 -11.64 8.90
N ASP A 153 -0.79 -12.95 8.77
CA ASP A 153 0.04 -13.95 9.45
C ASP A 153 1.26 -14.42 8.64
N GLU A 154 1.28 -14.13 7.35
CA GLU A 154 2.38 -14.46 6.45
C GLU A 154 3.62 -13.61 6.79
N LYS A 155 4.78 -14.27 6.87
CA LYS A 155 6.09 -13.62 7.11
C LYS A 155 7.08 -13.84 5.99
N ASN A 156 6.84 -14.82 5.13
CA ASN A 156 7.73 -15.15 4.01
C ASN A 156 7.07 -14.63 2.73
N PRO A 157 7.39 -13.41 2.28
CA PRO A 157 6.75 -12.85 1.11
C PRO A 157 7.25 -13.54 -0.15
N SER A 158 6.33 -13.82 -1.06
CA SER A 158 6.66 -14.24 -2.43
C SER A 158 5.92 -13.43 -3.50
N ASN A 159 5.08 -12.49 -3.07
CA ASN A 159 4.33 -11.58 -3.94
C ASN A 159 4.79 -10.16 -3.67
N PHE A 160 5.14 -9.45 -4.73
CA PHE A 160 5.65 -8.09 -4.67
C PHE A 160 4.88 -7.21 -5.64
N ILE A 161 4.83 -5.93 -5.34
CA ILE A 161 4.16 -4.94 -6.18
C ILE A 161 4.93 -3.64 -6.13
N ASN A 162 5.27 -3.08 -7.29
CA ASN A 162 5.64 -1.67 -7.36
C ASN A 162 4.41 -0.84 -7.74
N LEU A 163 4.33 0.37 -7.20
CA LEU A 163 3.27 1.32 -7.55
C LEU A 163 3.90 2.66 -7.92
N ALA A 164 3.28 3.36 -8.85
CA ALA A 164 3.67 4.70 -9.29
C ALA A 164 2.44 5.51 -9.72
N LEU A 165 2.52 6.83 -9.58
CA LEU A 165 1.46 7.78 -9.90
C LEU A 165 1.95 8.77 -10.96
N ASN A 166 1.10 9.15 -11.91
CA ASN A 166 1.30 10.38 -12.67
C ASN A 166 0.63 11.58 -11.96
N LYS A 167 0.80 12.79 -12.50
CA LYS A 167 0.22 14.01 -11.90
C LYS A 167 -1.30 13.99 -11.81
N ASP A 168 -1.97 13.27 -12.69
CA ASP A 168 -3.44 13.13 -12.70
C ASP A 168 -3.94 12.10 -11.68
N GLY A 169 -3.03 11.40 -11.00
CA GLY A 169 -3.37 10.36 -10.05
C GLY A 169 -3.63 9.00 -10.69
N VAL A 170 -3.31 8.83 -11.98
CA VAL A 170 -3.33 7.51 -12.61
C VAL A 170 -2.26 6.65 -11.96
N VAL A 171 -2.63 5.44 -11.56
CA VAL A 171 -1.74 4.45 -10.96
C VAL A 171 -1.29 3.45 -12.01
N ARG A 172 0.02 3.19 -12.05
CA ARG A 172 0.61 2.08 -12.79
C ARG A 172 1.58 1.32 -11.90
N GLY A 173 1.86 0.09 -12.27
CA GLY A 173 2.76 -0.76 -11.52
C GLY A 173 2.95 -2.12 -12.16
N THR A 174 3.73 -2.93 -11.48
CA THR A 174 4.04 -4.30 -11.83
C THR A 174 3.88 -5.13 -10.58
N TYR A 175 3.01 -6.13 -10.67
CA TYR A 175 2.90 -7.21 -9.70
C TYR A 175 3.88 -8.30 -10.09
N TYR A 176 4.65 -8.81 -9.14
CA TYR A 176 5.65 -9.85 -9.35
C TYR A 176 5.45 -11.00 -8.36
N ASN A 177 5.38 -12.22 -8.87
CA ASN A 177 5.38 -13.44 -8.05
C ASN A 177 6.72 -14.15 -8.22
N ALA A 178 7.46 -14.27 -7.11
CA ALA A 178 8.80 -14.84 -7.11
C ALA A 178 8.84 -16.37 -7.13
N VAL A 179 7.74 -17.05 -6.84
CA VAL A 179 7.65 -18.52 -6.95
C VAL A 179 7.51 -18.93 -8.42
N THR A 180 6.68 -18.20 -9.16
CA THR A 180 6.41 -18.50 -10.58
C THR A 180 7.28 -17.70 -11.54
N ASP A 181 8.13 -16.82 -11.02
CA ASP A 181 8.95 -15.87 -11.78
C ASP A 181 8.15 -15.14 -12.88
N SER A 182 7.01 -14.58 -12.48
CA SER A 182 6.06 -13.97 -13.41
C SER A 182 5.68 -12.58 -12.95
N ASN A 183 5.59 -11.65 -13.90
CA ASN A 183 5.10 -10.31 -13.65
C ASN A 183 3.83 -9.99 -14.45
N LEU A 184 2.97 -9.16 -13.86
CA LEU A 184 1.67 -8.76 -14.39
C LEU A 184 1.51 -7.24 -14.27
N LYS A 185 0.81 -6.64 -15.22
CA LYS A 185 0.49 -5.20 -15.18
C LYS A 185 -0.39 -4.86 -13.98
N VAL A 186 -0.17 -3.69 -13.39
CA VAL A 186 -1.05 -3.07 -12.41
C VAL A 186 -1.60 -1.78 -12.99
N SER A 187 -2.90 -1.53 -12.77
CA SER A 187 -3.55 -0.29 -13.19
C SER A 187 -4.61 0.12 -12.18
N GLY A 188 -4.71 1.42 -11.93
CA GLY A 188 -5.60 1.96 -10.93
C GLY A 188 -5.65 3.48 -10.94
N GLN A 189 -6.33 4.05 -9.97
CA GLN A 189 -6.54 5.50 -9.88
C GLN A 189 -6.53 5.94 -8.42
N LEU A 190 -5.97 7.13 -8.20
CA LEU A 190 -6.15 7.94 -7.01
C LEU A 190 -7.38 8.84 -7.21
N ASP A 191 -8.33 8.77 -6.28
CA ASP A 191 -9.31 9.83 -6.07
C ASP A 191 -8.67 10.90 -5.18
N LYS A 192 -8.32 12.05 -5.75
CA LYS A 192 -7.64 13.14 -5.03
C LYS A 192 -8.50 13.76 -3.92
N LYS A 193 -9.82 13.63 -3.96
CA LYS A 193 -10.72 14.19 -2.95
C LYS A 193 -10.76 13.30 -1.71
N THR A 194 -11.00 12.01 -1.92
CA THR A 194 -11.05 11.03 -0.83
C THR A 194 -9.67 10.51 -0.43
N GLN A 195 -8.64 10.74 -1.25
CA GLN A 195 -7.30 10.18 -1.11
C GLN A 195 -7.26 8.64 -1.17
N ARG A 196 -8.34 7.99 -1.63
CA ARG A 196 -8.36 6.54 -1.88
C ARG A 196 -7.60 6.23 -3.16
N VAL A 197 -6.80 5.20 -3.10
CA VAL A 197 -6.09 4.62 -4.25
C VAL A 197 -6.61 3.21 -4.42
N ALA A 198 -7.22 2.93 -5.57
CA ALA A 198 -7.69 1.59 -5.91
C ALA A 198 -7.02 1.09 -7.18
N TRP A 199 -6.62 -0.17 -7.20
CA TRP A 199 -5.94 -0.78 -8.35
C TRP A 199 -6.31 -2.25 -8.53
N THR A 200 -6.06 -2.74 -9.75
CA THR A 200 -6.26 -4.12 -10.15
C THR A 200 -4.97 -4.66 -10.77
N VAL A 201 -4.88 -5.99 -10.81
CA VAL A 201 -3.78 -6.71 -11.46
C VAL A 201 -4.32 -7.35 -12.73
N ASP A 202 -3.59 -7.21 -13.83
CA ASP A 202 -3.85 -7.84 -15.13
C ASP A 202 -5.23 -7.49 -15.73
N GLY A 203 -5.71 -6.26 -15.51
CA GLY A 203 -7.00 -5.78 -16.03
C GLY A 203 -8.23 -6.53 -15.48
N LYS A 204 -8.05 -7.38 -14.46
CA LYS A 204 -9.14 -8.13 -13.83
C LYS A 204 -9.99 -7.17 -13.01
N LYS A 205 -11.31 -7.31 -13.09
CA LYS A 205 -12.23 -6.54 -12.23
C LYS A 205 -12.20 -6.98 -10.76
N ASN A 206 -11.69 -8.19 -10.48
CA ASN A 206 -11.59 -8.73 -9.13
C ASN A 206 -10.35 -9.64 -9.00
N PRO A 207 -9.66 -9.63 -7.84
CA PRO A 207 -9.89 -8.72 -6.71
C PRO A 207 -9.46 -7.28 -7.02
N VAL A 208 -10.02 -6.31 -6.28
CA VAL A 208 -9.61 -4.91 -6.29
C VAL A 208 -8.87 -4.60 -5.00
N TYR A 209 -7.70 -4.01 -5.10
CA TYR A 209 -6.87 -3.62 -3.97
C TYR A 209 -7.08 -2.14 -3.67
N GLU A 210 -7.14 -1.78 -2.40
CA GLU A 210 -7.35 -0.41 -1.97
C GLU A 210 -6.50 -0.01 -0.75
N ALA A 211 -5.98 1.22 -0.80
CA ALA A 211 -5.30 1.88 0.31
C ALA A 211 -5.55 3.39 0.27
N GLY A 212 -5.28 4.09 1.38
CA GLY A 212 -5.13 5.55 1.37
C GLY A 212 -3.80 5.98 0.74
N LEU A 213 -3.75 7.15 0.11
CA LEU A 213 -2.51 7.69 -0.47
C LEU A 213 -1.40 7.82 0.59
N ASN A 214 -1.74 8.31 1.79
CA ASN A 214 -0.79 8.42 2.89
C ASN A 214 -0.37 7.07 3.47
N ASN A 215 -1.21 6.04 3.37
CA ASN A 215 -0.84 4.68 3.76
C ASN A 215 0.27 4.15 2.86
N LEU A 216 0.19 4.42 1.55
CA LEU A 216 1.22 4.03 0.60
C LEU A 216 2.54 4.78 0.82
N THR A 217 2.56 5.94 1.47
CA THR A 217 3.83 6.62 1.81
C THR A 217 4.52 6.07 3.06
N GLN A 218 3.92 5.11 3.76
CA GLN A 218 4.52 4.48 4.95
C GLN A 218 5.47 3.32 4.58
N ASP A 219 6.27 2.88 5.54
CA ASP A 219 7.12 1.69 5.41
C ASP A 219 6.33 0.39 5.50
N GLN A 220 5.21 0.39 6.22
CA GLN A 220 4.26 -0.70 6.23
C GLN A 220 2.85 -0.17 6.47
N THR A 221 1.87 -0.81 5.83
CA THR A 221 0.47 -0.45 5.99
C THR A 221 -0.44 -1.61 5.70
N THR A 222 -1.65 -1.56 6.24
CA THR A 222 -2.71 -2.50 5.85
C THR A 222 -3.47 -1.98 4.64
N ILE A 223 -4.02 -2.89 3.84
CA ILE A 223 -4.85 -2.59 2.68
C ILE A 223 -6.13 -3.42 2.71
N LEU A 224 -7.13 -3.01 1.94
CA LEU A 224 -8.29 -3.84 1.64
C LEU A 224 -8.12 -4.55 0.30
N VAL A 225 -8.63 -5.76 0.23
CA VAL A 225 -8.76 -6.56 -0.98
C VAL A 225 -10.22 -6.92 -1.13
N HIS A 226 -10.91 -6.19 -2.00
CA HIS A 226 -12.30 -6.37 -2.32
C HIS A 226 -12.45 -7.55 -3.28
N GLN A 227 -13.34 -8.47 -2.92
CA GLN A 227 -13.70 -9.66 -3.67
C GLN A 227 -15.13 -9.52 -4.19
N ASN A 228 -15.55 -10.46 -5.04
CA ASN A 228 -16.93 -10.50 -5.53
C ASN A 228 -17.95 -10.56 -4.38
N GLY A 229 -19.07 -9.83 -4.56
CA GLY A 229 -20.21 -9.88 -3.65
C GLY A 229 -19.97 -9.17 -2.30
N GLY A 230 -19.16 -8.10 -2.28
CA GLY A 230 -18.94 -7.28 -1.08
C GLY A 230 -18.00 -7.89 -0.04
N LYS A 231 -17.49 -9.11 -0.28
CA LYS A 231 -16.49 -9.74 0.59
C LYS A 231 -15.19 -8.94 0.56
N VAL A 232 -14.57 -8.76 1.72
CA VAL A 232 -13.32 -8.01 1.84
C VAL A 232 -12.32 -8.75 2.72
N GLU A 233 -11.07 -8.76 2.30
CA GLU A 233 -9.92 -9.27 3.05
C GLU A 233 -8.99 -8.11 3.40
N GLN A 234 -8.44 -8.13 4.61
CA GLN A 234 -7.38 -7.19 5.01
C GLN A 234 -6.02 -7.83 4.84
N MET A 235 -5.16 -7.19 4.04
CA MET A 235 -3.78 -7.61 3.77
C MET A 235 -2.79 -6.53 4.24
N MET A 236 -1.49 -6.81 4.10
CA MET A 236 -0.41 -5.90 4.47
C MET A 236 0.52 -5.67 3.27
N LEU A 237 0.87 -4.40 3.05
CA LEU A 237 1.99 -3.98 2.21
C LEU A 237 3.16 -3.60 3.11
N VAL A 238 4.34 -4.14 2.80
CA VAL A 238 5.59 -3.83 3.50
C VAL A 238 6.60 -3.35 2.47
N ARG A 239 7.06 -2.12 2.61
CA ARG A 239 8.09 -1.54 1.75
C ARG A 239 9.38 -2.34 1.86
N VAL A 240 9.92 -2.72 0.71
CA VAL A 240 11.18 -3.47 0.57
C VAL A 240 12.14 -2.67 -0.31
N ASN A 241 13.22 -2.19 0.31
CA ASN A 241 14.29 -1.43 -0.34
C ASN A 241 15.59 -2.23 -0.25
N ASP A 242 16.59 -1.87 -1.04
CA ASP A 242 17.90 -2.48 -0.96
C ASP A 242 18.64 -1.93 0.27
N PRO A 243 19.28 -2.78 1.09
CA PRO A 243 20.05 -2.34 2.25
C PRO A 243 21.14 -1.29 1.91
N GLU A 244 21.68 -1.26 0.69
CA GLU A 244 22.68 -0.26 0.30
C GLU A 244 22.11 1.17 0.14
N SER A 245 20.78 1.31 0.15
CA SER A 245 20.10 2.61 0.15
C SER A 245 20.04 3.26 1.55
N GLY A 246 20.52 2.57 2.60
CA GLY A 246 20.24 2.87 4.00
C GLY A 246 21.44 3.15 4.91
N SER A 247 22.66 3.36 4.38
CA SER A 247 23.80 3.83 5.19
C SER A 247 23.79 5.37 5.30
N GLY A 248 22.81 5.88 6.04
CA GLY A 248 22.68 7.28 6.44
C GLY A 248 22.39 7.41 7.94
N SER A 249 23.45 7.42 8.74
CA SER A 249 23.55 7.97 10.10
C SER A 249 22.75 7.29 11.24
N GLY A 250 23.32 6.22 11.79
CA GLY A 250 23.16 5.86 13.20
C GLY A 250 24.54 5.85 13.86
N ASN A 251 24.80 6.83 14.73
CA ASN A 251 26.08 7.03 15.43
C ASN A 251 26.64 5.72 16.01
N GLN A 252 27.84 5.37 15.58
CA GLN A 252 28.76 4.53 16.32
C GLN A 252 29.18 5.32 17.57
N ALA A 253 28.46 5.10 18.68
CA ALA A 253 28.95 5.51 19.99
C ALA A 253 30.08 4.55 20.36
N ASP A 254 31.31 5.00 20.15
CA ASP A 254 32.52 4.40 20.73
C ASP A 254 32.33 4.34 22.25
N ASN A 255 32.11 3.13 22.76
CA ASN A 255 32.11 2.90 24.20
C ASN A 255 33.57 2.69 24.64
N ALA A 256 34.33 3.78 24.63
CA ALA A 256 35.63 3.84 25.31
C ALA A 256 35.37 3.79 26.81
N THR A 257 35.68 2.65 27.42
CA THR A 257 35.60 2.44 28.86
C THR A 257 36.63 3.32 29.58
N PRO A 258 36.28 4.08 30.64
CA PRO A 258 37.26 4.79 31.44
C PRO A 258 37.84 3.84 32.49
N GLY A 259 39.12 3.48 32.33
CA GLY A 259 39.87 2.64 33.26
C GLY A 259 41.12 3.35 33.77
N LYS A 260 40.99 3.92 34.98
CA LYS A 260 42.00 4.31 35.99
C LYS A 260 43.26 5.05 35.55
#